data_AF-R0ILH1-F1
#
_entry.id   AF-R0ILH1-F1
#
_cell.length_a   1.000
_cell.length_b   1.000
_cell.length_c   1.000
_cell.angle_alpha   90.00
_cell.angle_beta   90.00
_cell.angle_gamma   90.00
#
_symmetry.space_group_name_H-M   'P 1'
#
loop_
_entity.id
_entity.type
_entity.pdbx_description
1 polymer ?
#
loop_
_entity_poly.entity_id
_entity_poly.type
_entity_poly.pdbx_seq_one_letter_code
_entity_poly.pdbx_strand_id
1 'polypeptide(L)'
;MRSLQTPVVCPSVRPRQLGVSASLVNCSVSKPRILKNQFWGNETRNVKSQVATVSLQLHLRRCKSITCLFSSHSDGSGSTAENFNENDEDYVKSSVLEAVEVKSGPDGFMVKMRDGRQLRCVHNNPQGGNLPNYAPHSAIVLKMEDGTGLLLPIIVLEMPSVLLMAALTNVQIARPTMYQVVTEMIDKMGYEVRLVRVTTRVHEAYFAELYLSKVGDKSECVSFDLRPSDAINIAVRCKVPIQVNKYLAYSDGMRVIDSGKLSKQTPASDGLLFHELDRPNGQPCFDTKEFDLLRNMMQAVNEERYDEAAEWRDKLGQFQAKRKLKKYT
;
A
#
# COMPACT_ATOMS: atom_id res chain seq x y z
N MET A 1 -24.12 -30.73 22.48
CA MET A 1 -22.93 -30.00 22.96
C MET A 1 -21.97 -30.98 23.62
N ARG A 2 -20.69 -30.99 23.22
CA ARG A 2 -19.57 -31.60 23.96
C ARG A 2 -18.35 -30.73 23.73
N SER A 3 -17.81 -30.12 24.78
CA SER A 3 -16.54 -29.39 24.76
C SER A 3 -15.47 -30.22 25.48
N LEU A 4 -14.30 -30.34 24.86
CA LEU A 4 -13.11 -30.89 25.50
C LEU A 4 -12.20 -29.73 25.90
N GLN A 5 -11.85 -29.66 27.18
CA GLN A 5 -10.80 -28.78 27.70
C GLN A 5 -9.57 -29.63 28.03
N THR A 6 -8.39 -29.19 27.59
CA THR A 6 -7.10 -29.73 28.02
C THR A 6 -6.16 -28.58 28.40
N PRO A 7 -5.46 -28.63 29.55
CA PRO A 7 -4.57 -27.56 29.98
C PRO A 7 -3.17 -27.68 29.36
N VAL A 8 -2.52 -26.53 29.17
CA VAL A 8 -1.15 -26.40 28.66
C VAL A 8 -0.14 -26.54 29.81
N VAL A 9 0.97 -27.26 29.57
CA VAL A 9 2.06 -27.45 30.54
C VAL A 9 3.37 -26.87 29.99
N CYS A 10 4.02 -25.99 30.76
CA CYS A 10 5.32 -25.40 30.43
C CYS A 10 6.37 -25.80 31.49
N PRO A 11 7.47 -26.48 31.14
CA PRO A 11 8.54 -26.80 32.08
C PRO A 11 9.59 -25.69 32.18
N SER A 12 9.99 -25.35 33.42
CA SER A 12 11.11 -24.46 33.71
C SER A 12 12.39 -25.26 33.99
N VAL A 13 13.55 -24.74 33.60
CA VAL A 13 14.85 -25.45 33.74
C VAL A 13 15.81 -24.65 34.62
N ARG A 14 16.47 -25.32 35.58
CA ARG A 14 17.55 -24.80 36.43
C ARG A 14 18.94 -25.27 35.94
N PRO A 15 20.05 -24.59 36.32
CA PRO A 15 21.31 -24.62 35.55
C PRO A 15 22.40 -25.56 36.08
N ARG A 16 23.47 -25.74 35.30
CA ARG A 16 24.81 -26.19 35.72
C ARG A 16 25.91 -25.26 35.16
N GLN A 17 27.04 -25.16 35.86
CA GLN A 17 28.13 -24.18 35.65
C GLN A 17 29.34 -24.71 34.85
N LEU A 18 30.08 -23.77 34.24
CA LEU A 18 31.57 -23.55 34.20
C LEU A 18 31.90 -22.74 32.90
N GLY A 19 32.71 -21.67 32.84
CA GLY A 19 33.30 -20.78 33.86
C GLY A 19 34.16 -19.65 33.22
N VAL A 20 34.51 -18.60 34.00
CA VAL A 20 35.62 -17.60 33.77
C VAL A 20 35.45 -16.58 32.60
N SER A 21 35.80 -15.26 32.63
CA SER A 21 35.98 -14.21 33.68
C SER A 21 36.14 -12.78 33.04
N ALA A 22 36.26 -11.70 33.85
CA ALA A 22 36.66 -10.29 33.52
C ALA A 22 35.62 -9.43 32.73
N SER A 23 35.65 -8.07 32.69
CA SER A 23 36.56 -7.03 33.24
C SER A 23 35.79 -5.79 33.78
N LEU A 24 36.41 -4.60 34.03
CA LEU A 24 35.84 -3.53 34.89
C LEU A 24 36.16 -2.05 34.51
N VAL A 25 35.15 -1.15 34.67
CA VAL A 25 35.26 0.28 35.10
C VAL A 25 33.98 0.69 35.87
N ASN A 26 34.07 1.52 36.91
CA ASN A 26 32.96 1.97 37.76
C ASN A 26 32.56 3.45 37.52
N CYS A 27 31.29 3.79 37.79
CA CYS A 27 30.88 5.15 38.18
C CYS A 27 29.77 5.09 39.25
N SER A 28 29.78 6.03 40.19
CA SER A 28 28.95 6.06 41.40
C SER A 28 27.91 7.19 41.38
N VAL A 29 26.71 6.96 41.89
CA VAL A 29 25.74 8.03 42.21
C VAL A 29 25.17 7.82 43.61
N SER A 30 25.11 8.89 44.41
CA SER A 30 24.79 8.84 45.83
C SER A 30 23.47 9.54 46.21
N LYS A 31 22.53 8.72 46.71
CA LYS A 31 21.55 8.99 47.78
C LYS A 31 20.32 9.91 47.51
N PRO A 32 19.25 9.80 48.35
CA PRO A 32 17.86 10.02 47.93
C PRO A 32 17.09 11.02 48.80
N ARG A 33 15.78 11.20 48.53
CA ARG A 33 14.75 11.60 49.53
C ARG A 33 13.33 11.24 49.08
N ILE A 34 12.72 10.25 49.74
CA ILE A 34 11.26 10.16 49.92
C ILE A 34 11.02 9.95 51.42
N LEU A 35 10.05 10.69 51.98
CA LEU A 35 9.78 10.75 53.40
C LEU A 35 8.79 9.65 53.84
N LYS A 36 8.87 9.26 55.12
CA LYS A 36 8.02 8.26 55.80
C LYS A 36 6.50 8.52 55.66
N ASN A 37 5.72 7.45 55.59
CA ASN A 37 5.00 6.97 56.78
C ASN A 37 4.55 5.50 56.64
N GLN A 38 4.65 4.75 57.74
CA GLN A 38 3.98 3.46 57.98
C GLN A 38 3.01 3.67 59.13
N PHE A 39 1.85 3.00 59.15
CA PHE A 39 1.17 2.64 60.39
C PHE A 39 0.16 1.50 60.17
N TRP A 40 0.56 0.28 60.54
CA TRP A 40 -0.14 -0.68 61.42
C TRP A 40 0.58 -2.03 61.38
N GLY A 41 0.59 -2.75 62.50
CA GLY A 41 1.63 -3.76 62.79
C GLY A 41 1.17 -5.21 62.73
N ASN A 42 2.14 -6.12 62.83
CA ASN A 42 2.11 -7.23 63.77
C ASN A 42 3.50 -7.88 63.92
N GLU A 43 3.64 -8.74 64.93
CA GLU A 43 4.91 -9.16 65.52
C GLU A 43 5.77 -10.17 64.73
N THR A 44 7.07 -10.16 65.07
CA THR A 44 8.01 -11.29 65.04
C THR A 44 8.28 -12.04 63.72
N ARG A 45 9.47 -11.80 63.14
CA ARG A 45 10.59 -12.77 63.25
C ARG A 45 11.92 -12.19 62.77
N ASN A 46 12.98 -12.50 63.50
CA ASN A 46 14.33 -12.07 63.20
C ASN A 46 14.98 -13.06 62.20
N VAL A 47 15.36 -12.60 61.00
CA VAL A 47 16.22 -13.35 60.07
C VAL A 47 17.32 -12.42 59.56
N LYS A 48 18.57 -12.82 59.75
CA LYS A 48 19.76 -12.02 59.43
C LYS A 48 19.92 -11.89 57.91
N SER A 49 19.95 -10.67 57.37
CA SER A 49 20.38 -10.43 55.99
C SER A 49 21.92 -10.30 55.94
N GLN A 50 22.59 -11.27 55.34
CA GLN A 50 23.98 -11.06 54.89
C GLN A 50 23.99 -10.18 53.64
N VAL A 51 24.77 -9.11 53.67
CA VAL A 51 25.03 -8.27 52.50
C VAL A 51 26.09 -8.95 51.64
N ALA A 52 25.69 -9.47 50.49
CA ALA A 52 26.60 -10.00 49.47
C ALA A 52 26.65 -9.02 48.29
N THR A 53 27.73 -8.25 48.19
CA THR A 53 27.99 -7.37 47.04
C THR A 53 28.32 -8.22 45.82
N VAL A 54 27.49 -8.17 44.78
CA VAL A 54 27.76 -8.85 43.50
C VAL A 54 28.03 -7.79 42.43
N SER A 55 29.27 -7.75 41.95
CA SER A 55 29.68 -6.94 40.81
C SER A 55 29.17 -7.55 39.50
N LEU A 56 28.44 -6.78 38.70
CA LEU A 56 27.94 -7.22 37.40
C LEU A 56 28.96 -6.85 36.31
N GLN A 57 29.78 -7.82 35.88
CA GLN A 57 30.63 -7.63 34.70
C GLN A 57 29.80 -7.82 33.43
N LEU A 58 29.69 -6.77 32.62
CA LEU A 58 29.12 -6.85 31.27
C LEU A 58 30.09 -7.60 30.35
N HIS A 59 29.71 -8.83 29.97
CA HIS A 59 30.52 -9.63 29.04
C HIS A 59 29.98 -9.49 27.62
N LEU A 60 30.78 -8.89 26.73
CA LEU A 60 30.44 -8.69 25.32
C LEU A 60 30.45 -10.04 24.59
N ARG A 61 29.32 -10.76 24.57
CA ARG A 61 29.21 -12.00 23.80
C ARG A 61 29.17 -11.68 22.30
N ARG A 62 30.22 -12.11 21.58
CA ARG A 62 30.24 -12.23 20.12
C ARG A 62 28.91 -12.84 19.64
N CYS A 63 28.12 -12.07 18.90
CA CYS A 63 27.01 -12.62 18.13
C CYS A 63 27.58 -13.65 17.15
N LYS A 64 27.07 -14.88 17.19
CA LYS A 64 27.31 -15.83 16.12
C LYS A 64 26.60 -15.29 14.87
N SER A 65 27.29 -15.25 13.73
CA SER A 65 26.64 -14.98 12.45
C SER A 65 25.49 -15.96 12.26
N ILE A 66 24.30 -15.44 11.98
CA ILE A 66 23.16 -16.28 11.58
C ILE A 66 23.46 -16.74 10.16
N THR A 67 23.97 -17.96 10.01
CA THR A 67 24.21 -18.56 8.70
C THR A 67 22.86 -19.00 8.12
N CYS A 68 22.28 -18.19 7.24
CA CYS A 68 21.03 -18.50 6.56
C CYS A 68 21.22 -19.68 5.60
N LEU A 69 20.82 -20.88 6.01
CA LEU A 69 20.72 -22.06 5.13
C LEU A 69 19.41 -22.01 4.33
N PHE A 70 19.33 -21.07 3.39
CA PHE A 70 18.37 -21.13 2.29
C PHE A 70 19.11 -21.57 1.03
N SER A 71 18.94 -22.85 0.67
CA SER A 71 19.43 -23.40 -0.59
C SER A 71 18.53 -22.98 -1.75
N SER A 72 18.46 -21.67 -2.05
CA SER A 72 17.94 -21.21 -3.33
C SER A 72 18.96 -21.57 -4.41
N HIS A 73 18.54 -22.41 -5.35
CA HIS A 73 19.28 -22.58 -6.60
C HIS A 73 19.18 -21.26 -7.37
N SER A 74 20.24 -20.46 -7.31
CA SER A 74 20.34 -19.22 -8.08
C SER A 74 20.75 -19.60 -9.50
N ASP A 75 19.84 -19.44 -10.46
CA ASP A 75 20.02 -19.81 -11.88
C ASP A 75 20.97 -18.84 -12.63
N GLY A 76 22.08 -18.42 -12.00
CA GLY A 76 23.16 -17.63 -12.60
C GLY A 76 22.79 -16.18 -12.97
N SER A 77 21.52 -15.89 -13.22
CA SER A 77 20.96 -14.57 -13.52
C SER A 77 20.66 -13.77 -12.25
N GLY A 78 21.58 -13.83 -11.29
CA GLY A 78 21.56 -12.87 -10.18
C GLY A 78 21.78 -11.49 -10.77
N SER A 79 20.71 -10.71 -10.89
CA SER A 79 20.82 -9.31 -11.28
C SER A 79 21.71 -8.63 -10.23
N THR A 80 22.96 -8.37 -10.60
CA THR A 80 23.86 -7.56 -9.79
C THR A 80 23.15 -6.23 -9.58
N ALA A 81 22.94 -5.84 -8.32
CA ALA A 81 22.24 -4.60 -7.97
C ALA A 81 22.74 -3.48 -8.89
N GLU A 82 21.84 -2.93 -9.71
CA GLU A 82 22.23 -2.01 -10.78
C GLU A 82 23.00 -0.83 -10.16
N ASN A 83 24.08 -0.41 -10.82
CA ASN A 83 24.96 0.63 -10.30
C ASN A 83 24.16 1.92 -10.09
N PHE A 84 23.80 2.23 -8.85
CA PHE A 84 22.95 3.35 -8.52
C PHE A 84 23.58 4.68 -8.92
N ASN A 85 22.95 5.36 -9.87
CA ASN A 85 23.27 6.72 -10.28
C ASN A 85 22.01 7.58 -10.18
N GLU A 86 21.97 8.58 -9.31
CA GLU A 86 20.81 9.47 -9.16
C GLU A 86 20.53 10.31 -10.42
N ASN A 87 21.57 10.60 -11.20
CA ASN A 87 21.52 11.36 -12.46
C ASN A 87 21.57 10.41 -13.65
N ASP A 88 20.66 9.46 -13.66
CA ASP A 88 20.51 8.50 -14.75
C ASP A 88 19.75 9.14 -15.92
N GLU A 89 20.42 9.20 -17.07
CA GLU A 89 19.88 9.85 -18.27
C GLU A 89 18.71 9.09 -18.89
N ASP A 90 18.43 7.85 -18.50
CA ASP A 90 17.24 7.13 -18.96
C ASP A 90 16.00 7.45 -18.13
N TYR A 91 16.11 8.29 -17.10
CA TYR A 91 15.01 8.63 -16.20
C TYR A 91 14.68 10.14 -16.17
N VAL A 92 13.40 10.45 -15.96
CA VAL A 92 12.86 11.81 -15.82
C VAL A 92 12.20 11.97 -14.46
N LYS A 93 12.36 13.14 -13.83
CA LYS A 93 11.67 13.49 -12.58
C LYS A 93 10.17 13.68 -12.82
N SER A 94 9.37 13.34 -11.82
CA SER A 94 7.91 13.45 -11.90
C SER A 94 7.29 13.94 -10.59
N SER A 95 6.20 14.70 -10.71
CA SER A 95 5.33 15.09 -9.61
C SER A 95 4.00 14.35 -9.67
N VAL A 96 3.43 14.03 -8.50
CA VAL A 96 2.11 13.43 -8.40
C VAL A 96 1.04 14.51 -8.60
N LEU A 97 0.08 14.28 -9.49
CA LEU A 97 -1.12 15.11 -9.59
C LEU A 97 -2.19 14.65 -8.58
N GLU A 98 -2.99 15.60 -8.08
CA GLU A 98 -4.21 15.32 -7.31
C GLU A 98 -5.35 14.80 -8.23
N ALA A 99 -5.08 13.73 -8.96
CA ALA A 99 -6.05 12.96 -9.72
C ALA A 99 -6.68 11.87 -8.84
N VAL A 100 -7.97 11.59 -9.07
CA VAL A 100 -8.73 10.57 -8.33
C VAL A 100 -9.02 9.36 -9.23
N GLU A 101 -9.51 9.63 -10.44
CA GLU A 101 -9.94 8.62 -11.41
C GLU A 101 -9.41 8.91 -12.81
N VAL A 102 -9.18 7.84 -13.58
CA VAL A 102 -8.96 7.87 -15.03
C VAL A 102 -10.02 7.02 -15.70
N LYS A 103 -10.60 7.54 -16.78
CA LYS A 103 -11.51 6.82 -17.69
C LYS A 103 -10.93 6.85 -19.10
N SER A 104 -11.08 5.75 -19.83
CA SER A 104 -10.82 5.65 -21.28
C SER A 104 -12.13 5.73 -22.08
N GLY A 105 -12.08 6.26 -23.30
CA GLY A 105 -13.23 6.43 -24.18
C GLY A 105 -12.83 6.68 -25.64
N PRO A 106 -13.79 6.89 -26.55
CA PRO A 106 -13.52 7.07 -27.98
C PRO A 106 -12.70 8.34 -28.27
N ASP A 107 -12.89 9.40 -27.48
CA ASP A 107 -12.20 10.69 -27.63
C ASP A 107 -10.85 10.76 -26.88
N GLY A 108 -10.34 9.62 -26.39
CA GLY A 108 -9.14 9.54 -25.57
C GLY A 108 -9.43 9.22 -24.11
N PHE A 109 -8.66 9.83 -23.21
CA PHE A 109 -8.75 9.66 -21.77
C PHE A 109 -9.35 10.90 -21.09
N MET A 110 -10.02 10.66 -19.97
CA MET A 110 -10.52 11.70 -19.07
C MET A 110 -9.93 11.46 -17.69
N VAL A 111 -9.14 12.42 -17.21
CA VAL A 111 -8.57 12.42 -15.84
C VAL A 111 -9.43 13.31 -14.97
N LYS A 112 -10.01 12.74 -13.91
CA LYS A 112 -10.81 13.47 -12.92
C LYS A 112 -9.92 13.90 -11.76
N MET A 113 -9.79 15.21 -11.59
CA MET A 113 -9.03 15.84 -10.52
C MET A 113 -9.84 15.88 -9.22
N ARG A 114 -9.15 15.98 -8.08
CA ARG A 114 -9.76 16.07 -6.75
C ARG A 114 -10.66 17.29 -6.56
N ASP A 115 -10.34 18.39 -7.23
CA ASP A 115 -11.16 19.62 -7.24
C ASP A 115 -12.38 19.54 -8.18
N GLY A 116 -12.66 18.36 -8.74
CA GLY A 116 -13.77 18.12 -9.65
C GLY A 116 -13.49 18.49 -11.11
N ARG A 117 -12.35 19.13 -11.42
CA ARG A 117 -11.97 19.41 -12.82
C ARG A 117 -11.73 18.11 -13.58
N GLN A 118 -12.00 18.15 -14.88
CA GLN A 118 -11.71 17.05 -15.79
C GLN A 118 -10.70 17.52 -16.83
N LEU A 119 -9.61 16.78 -16.99
CA LEU A 119 -8.62 17.00 -18.05
C LEU A 119 -8.90 16.00 -19.16
N ARG A 120 -9.07 16.50 -20.39
CA ARG A 120 -9.13 15.65 -21.58
C ARG A 120 -7.73 15.44 -22.11
N CYS A 121 -7.35 14.17 -22.24
CA CYS A 121 -6.02 13.75 -22.63
C CYS A 121 -6.10 12.75 -23.79
N VAL A 122 -5.08 12.70 -24.64
CA VAL A 122 -4.90 11.63 -25.62
C VAL A 122 -3.58 10.92 -25.39
N HIS A 123 -3.47 9.71 -25.92
CA HIS A 123 -2.22 8.98 -25.89
C HIS A 123 -1.09 9.77 -26.59
N ASN A 124 0.10 9.77 -26.00
CA ASN A 124 1.28 10.36 -26.62
C ASN A 124 1.68 9.59 -27.88
N ASN A 125 1.78 8.26 -27.77
CA ASN A 125 2.12 7.37 -28.88
C ASN A 125 0.84 6.90 -29.61
N PRO A 126 0.63 7.26 -30.89
CA PRO A 126 -0.53 6.76 -31.66
C PRO A 126 -0.46 5.26 -31.97
N GLN A 127 0.68 4.60 -31.77
CA GLN A 127 0.84 3.16 -31.91
C GLN A 127 0.64 2.38 -30.59
N GLY A 128 0.35 3.04 -29.47
CA GLY A 128 0.18 2.43 -28.14
C GLY A 128 -1.07 1.53 -27.96
N GLY A 129 -1.67 1.06 -29.06
CA GLY A 129 -2.85 0.21 -29.08
C GLY A 129 -4.18 0.97 -29.18
N ASN A 130 -5.22 0.27 -29.61
CA ASN A 130 -6.59 0.77 -29.53
C ASN A 130 -6.99 0.91 -28.06
N LEU A 131 -7.54 2.06 -27.69
CA LEU A 131 -8.02 2.32 -26.33
C LEU A 131 -9.18 1.37 -25.97
N PRO A 132 -9.02 0.43 -25.03
CA PRO A 132 -10.16 -0.27 -24.49
C PRO A 132 -11.03 0.75 -23.73
N ASN A 133 -12.30 0.86 -24.10
CA ASN A 133 -13.26 1.70 -23.38
C ASN A 133 -13.56 1.05 -22.02
N TYR A 134 -12.88 1.52 -20.98
CA TYR A 134 -12.99 1.00 -19.61
C TYR A 134 -13.69 2.01 -18.68
N ALA A 135 -14.41 1.48 -17.69
CA ALA A 135 -15.12 2.26 -16.68
C ALA A 135 -14.13 3.07 -15.81
N PRO A 136 -14.53 4.18 -15.16
CA PRO A 136 -13.64 4.95 -14.30
C PRO A 136 -12.92 4.05 -13.28
N HIS A 137 -11.60 4.14 -13.24
CA HIS A 137 -10.76 3.43 -12.28
C HIS A 137 -9.95 4.43 -11.44
N SER A 138 -9.72 4.11 -10.17
CA SER A 138 -8.78 4.87 -9.34
C SER A 138 -7.39 4.83 -9.96
N ALA A 139 -6.70 5.97 -9.95
CA ALA A 139 -5.38 6.10 -10.56
C ALA A 139 -4.47 7.00 -9.74
N ILE A 140 -3.18 6.74 -9.84
CA ILE A 140 -2.11 7.69 -9.49
C ILE A 140 -1.62 8.26 -10.82
N VAL A 141 -1.61 9.58 -10.98
CA VAL A 141 -1.15 10.22 -12.22
C VAL A 141 0.14 10.98 -11.94
N LEU A 142 1.22 10.56 -12.60
CA LEU A 142 2.52 11.22 -12.55
C LEU A 142 2.65 12.20 -13.71
N LYS A 143 3.07 13.43 -13.44
CA LYS A 143 3.38 14.44 -14.45
C LYS A 143 4.90 14.54 -14.61
N MET A 144 5.40 14.50 -15.85
CA MET A 144 6.83 14.62 -16.14
C MET A 144 7.32 16.06 -16.01
N GLU A 145 8.52 16.23 -15.43
CA GLU A 145 9.16 17.52 -15.14
C GLU A 145 10.29 17.88 -16.13
N ASP A 146 10.31 17.25 -17.29
CA ASP A 146 11.19 17.55 -18.44
C ASP A 146 10.65 18.65 -19.37
N GLY A 147 9.49 19.23 -19.05
CA GLY A 147 8.82 20.22 -19.89
C GLY A 147 7.93 19.63 -21.00
N THR A 148 7.90 18.32 -21.20
CA THR A 148 6.98 17.68 -22.16
C THR A 148 5.51 17.80 -21.75
N GLY A 149 5.26 17.94 -20.45
CA GLY A 149 3.92 17.98 -19.87
C GLY A 149 3.17 16.65 -19.91
N LEU A 150 3.88 15.54 -20.20
CA LEU A 150 3.30 14.21 -20.27
C LEU A 150 2.76 13.73 -18.91
N LEU A 151 1.63 13.04 -18.95
CA LEU A 151 0.97 12.43 -17.80
C LEU A 151 1.01 10.90 -17.93
N LEU A 152 1.63 10.20 -17.00
CA LEU A 152 1.61 8.74 -16.92
C LEU A 152 0.52 8.28 -15.91
N PRO A 153 -0.57 7.64 -16.36
CA PRO A 153 -1.53 7.00 -15.47
C PRO A 153 -0.97 5.68 -14.93
N ILE A 154 -1.11 5.47 -13.63
CA ILE A 154 -0.91 4.16 -13.01
C ILE A 154 -2.26 3.79 -12.38
N ILE A 155 -2.95 2.83 -13.01
CA ILE A 155 -4.24 2.33 -12.52
C ILE A 155 -3.99 1.54 -11.22
N VAL A 156 -4.77 1.85 -10.19
CA VAL A 156 -4.62 1.27 -8.85
C VAL A 156 -5.98 0.92 -8.25
N LEU A 157 -5.95 0.16 -7.16
CA LEU A 157 -7.12 0.06 -6.28
C LEU A 157 -7.33 1.36 -5.50
N GLU A 158 -8.54 1.55 -4.97
CA GLU A 158 -8.95 2.74 -4.26
C GLU A 158 -8.03 3.07 -3.06
N MET A 159 -7.71 2.08 -2.22
CA MET A 159 -6.96 2.29 -0.97
C MET A 159 -5.57 2.94 -1.17
N PRO A 160 -4.68 2.47 -2.06
CA PRO A 160 -3.42 3.17 -2.36
C PRO A 160 -3.60 4.62 -2.84
N SER A 161 -4.66 4.93 -3.60
CA SER A 161 -4.95 6.30 -4.04
C SER A 161 -5.42 7.18 -2.87
N VAL A 162 -6.38 6.69 -2.07
CA VAL A 162 -6.85 7.39 -0.86
C VAL A 162 -5.71 7.68 0.12
N LEU A 163 -4.83 6.70 0.37
CA LEU A 163 -3.66 6.87 1.24
C LEU A 163 -2.63 7.84 0.66
N LEU A 164 -2.50 7.95 -0.66
CA LEU A 164 -1.63 8.93 -1.31
C LEU A 164 -2.20 10.34 -1.20
N MET A 165 -3.49 10.51 -1.47
CA MET A 165 -4.19 11.80 -1.36
C MET A 165 -4.17 12.34 0.09
N ALA A 166 -4.31 11.44 1.08
CA ALA A 166 -4.16 11.80 2.49
C ALA A 166 -2.74 12.33 2.78
N ALA A 167 -1.69 11.70 2.25
CA ALA A 167 -0.31 12.14 2.42
C ALA A 167 -0.03 13.49 1.73
N LEU A 168 -0.46 13.66 0.48
CA LEU A 168 -0.31 14.92 -0.28
C LEU A 168 -0.98 16.10 0.43
N THR A 169 -2.17 15.88 1.01
CA THR A 169 -2.89 16.92 1.78
C THR A 169 -2.57 16.94 3.27
N ASN A 170 -1.51 16.25 3.71
CA ASN A 170 -1.03 16.20 5.10
C ASN A 170 -2.12 15.82 6.14
N VAL A 171 -3.11 15.02 5.72
CA VAL A 171 -4.18 14.53 6.58
C VAL A 171 -3.64 13.40 7.45
N GLN A 172 -3.66 13.61 8.77
CA GLN A 172 -3.21 12.60 9.73
C GLN A 172 -4.24 11.49 9.89
N ILE A 173 -3.80 10.24 9.75
CA ILE A 173 -4.62 9.04 9.95
C ILE A 173 -4.38 8.55 11.38
N ALA A 174 -5.45 8.29 12.13
CA ALA A 174 -5.41 7.99 13.56
C ALA A 174 -4.66 6.69 13.95
N ARG A 175 -4.34 5.83 12.97
CA ARG A 175 -3.51 4.63 13.15
C ARG A 175 -2.37 4.64 12.14
N PRO A 176 -1.16 4.16 12.51
CA PRO A 176 -0.06 4.03 11.58
C PRO A 176 -0.44 3.21 10.34
N THR A 177 -0.25 3.80 9.17
CA THR A 177 -0.35 3.12 7.87
C THR A 177 0.86 2.22 7.64
N MET A 178 0.74 1.20 6.79
CA MET A 178 1.89 0.38 6.40
C MET A 178 3.06 1.21 5.87
N TYR A 179 2.80 2.31 5.15
CA TYR A 179 3.84 3.21 4.65
C TYR A 179 4.60 3.94 5.77
N GLN A 180 3.91 4.34 6.84
CA GLN A 180 4.55 4.92 8.04
C GLN A 180 5.38 3.86 8.79
N VAL A 181 4.84 2.65 8.95
CA VAL A 181 5.56 1.53 9.59
C VAL A 181 6.84 1.18 8.81
N VAL A 182 6.77 1.10 7.48
CA VAL A 182 7.94 0.84 6.63
C VAL A 182 8.97 1.97 6.74
N THR A 183 8.54 3.23 6.74
CA THR A 183 9.45 4.39 6.91
C THR A 183 10.15 4.36 8.28
N GLU A 184 9.42 4.05 9.35
CA GLU A 184 9.98 3.93 10.71
C GLU A 184 10.94 2.73 10.83
N MET A 185 10.66 1.63 10.12
CA MET A 185 11.57 0.47 10.06
C MET A 185 12.88 0.81 9.33
N ILE A 186 12.81 1.53 8.20
CA ILE A 186 13.97 1.98 7.41
C ILE A 186 14.89 2.87 8.27
N ASP A 187 14.30 3.89 8.93
CA ASP A 187 15.01 4.80 9.85
C ASP A 187 15.68 4.03 11.01
N LYS A 188 14.93 3.15 11.69
CA LYS A 188 15.46 2.31 12.78
C LYS A 188 16.54 1.31 12.35
N MET A 189 16.61 0.95 11.07
CA MET A 189 17.68 0.11 10.51
C MET A 189 18.93 0.92 10.12
N GLY A 190 18.90 2.26 10.23
CA GLY A 190 20.01 3.14 9.89
C GLY A 190 20.11 3.42 8.38
N TYR A 191 18.99 3.41 7.66
CA TYR A 191 18.90 3.74 6.23
C TYR A 191 18.03 4.98 6.00
N GLU A 192 18.30 5.70 4.92
CA GLU A 192 17.45 6.75 4.37
C GLU A 192 16.91 6.34 3.00
N VAL A 193 15.66 6.72 2.69
CA VAL A 193 15.14 6.60 1.32
C VAL A 193 15.81 7.68 0.46
N ARG A 194 16.31 7.30 -0.72
CA ARG A 194 16.97 8.20 -1.68
C ARG A 194 16.01 8.68 -2.76
N LEU A 195 15.37 7.75 -3.46
CA LEU A 195 14.42 7.99 -4.55
C LEU A 195 13.58 6.74 -4.86
N VAL A 196 12.58 6.91 -5.73
CA VAL A 196 11.83 5.81 -6.35
C VAL A 196 11.92 5.91 -7.87
N ARG A 197 12.05 4.77 -8.55
CA ARG A 197 11.96 4.67 -10.02
C ARG A 197 10.75 3.86 -10.42
N VAL A 198 9.96 4.32 -11.39
CA VAL A 198 9.07 3.46 -12.19
C VAL A 198 9.87 3.04 -13.43
N THR A 199 10.22 1.76 -13.50
CA THR A 199 11.30 1.26 -14.37
C THR A 199 10.77 0.73 -15.69
N THR A 200 9.92 -0.29 -15.64
CA THR A 200 9.42 -1.02 -16.81
C THR A 200 7.93 -1.34 -16.70
N ARG A 201 7.36 -1.83 -17.80
CA ARG A 201 6.00 -2.36 -17.86
C ARG A 201 5.99 -3.68 -18.62
N VAL A 202 5.37 -4.70 -18.04
CA VAL A 202 5.31 -6.06 -18.58
C VAL A 202 3.88 -6.58 -18.41
N HIS A 203 3.24 -7.01 -19.51
CA HIS A 203 1.84 -7.47 -19.54
C HIS A 203 0.88 -6.52 -18.80
N GLU A 204 0.83 -5.26 -19.23
CA GLU A 204 0.06 -4.15 -18.64
C GLU A 204 0.49 -3.69 -17.22
N ALA A 205 1.25 -4.50 -16.47
CA ALA A 205 1.70 -4.20 -15.12
C ALA A 205 3.00 -3.39 -15.08
N TYR A 206 3.01 -2.30 -14.32
CA TYR A 206 4.18 -1.44 -14.10
C TYR A 206 5.00 -1.91 -12.89
N PHE A 207 6.32 -1.81 -12.98
CA PHE A 207 7.29 -2.15 -11.93
C PHE A 207 7.95 -0.88 -11.39
N ALA A 208 8.35 -0.91 -10.12
CA ALA A 208 9.05 0.20 -9.49
C ALA A 208 10.06 -0.25 -8.44
N GLU A 209 11.13 0.51 -8.30
CA GLU A 209 12.19 0.24 -7.34
C GLU A 209 12.31 1.38 -6.33
N LEU A 210 12.41 1.00 -5.06
CA LEU A 210 12.70 1.89 -3.94
C LEU A 210 14.19 1.80 -3.62
N TYR A 211 14.91 2.92 -3.75
CA TYR A 211 16.34 3.00 -3.48
C TYR A 211 16.59 3.58 -2.10
N LEU A 212 17.35 2.85 -1.28
CA LEU A 212 17.81 3.26 0.05
C LEU A 212 19.33 3.44 0.04
N SER A 213 19.86 4.34 0.86
CA SER A 213 21.28 4.31 1.25
C SER A 213 21.41 4.29 2.76
N LYS A 214 22.59 3.93 3.25
CA LYS A 214 22.88 3.94 4.67
C LYS A 214 23.04 5.37 5.17
N VAL A 215 22.60 5.67 6.39
CA VAL A 215 22.79 7.00 6.98
C VAL A 215 24.29 7.25 7.19
N GLY A 216 24.80 8.28 6.53
CA GLY A 216 26.22 8.65 6.55
C GLY A 216 27.09 8.00 5.46
N ASP A 217 26.57 7.04 4.69
CA ASP A 217 27.26 6.44 3.54
C ASP A 217 26.34 6.34 2.32
N LYS A 218 26.63 7.17 1.31
CA LYS A 218 25.88 7.24 0.05
C LYS A 218 26.44 6.32 -1.04
N SER A 219 27.54 5.61 -0.78
CA SER A 219 28.13 4.67 -1.73
C SER A 219 27.51 3.28 -1.62
N GLU A 220 27.09 2.86 -0.43
CA GLU A 220 26.24 1.67 -0.23
C GLU A 220 24.76 2.02 -0.53
N CYS A 221 24.28 1.61 -1.70
CA CYS A 221 22.86 1.69 -2.08
C CYS A 221 22.22 0.29 -2.18
N VAL A 222 20.99 0.17 -1.72
CA VAL A 222 20.18 -1.06 -1.78
C VAL A 222 18.84 -0.73 -2.42
N SER A 223 18.43 -1.49 -3.44
CA SER A 223 17.12 -1.38 -4.08
C SER A 223 16.15 -2.46 -3.61
N PHE A 224 14.85 -2.15 -3.66
CA PHE A 224 13.75 -3.08 -3.42
C PHE A 224 12.71 -2.94 -4.53
N ASP A 225 12.40 -4.04 -5.22
CA ASP A 225 11.26 -4.11 -6.15
C ASP A 225 9.93 -3.99 -5.38
N LEU A 226 9.05 -3.13 -5.86
CA LEU A 226 7.77 -2.78 -5.28
C LEU A 226 6.75 -2.48 -6.39
N ARG A 227 5.47 -2.62 -6.06
CA ARG A 227 4.42 -2.04 -6.91
C ARG A 227 4.57 -0.52 -6.92
N PRO A 228 4.44 0.17 -8.07
CA PRO A 228 4.56 1.63 -8.14
C PRO A 228 3.66 2.38 -7.17
N SER A 229 2.45 1.88 -6.91
CA SER A 229 1.52 2.47 -5.95
C SER A 229 2.07 2.56 -4.52
N ASP A 230 2.85 1.56 -4.11
CA ASP A 230 3.44 1.48 -2.78
C ASP A 230 4.73 2.30 -2.71
N ALA A 231 5.58 2.18 -3.74
CA ALA A 231 6.80 2.97 -3.86
C ALA A 231 6.50 4.49 -3.87
N ILE A 232 5.55 4.95 -4.68
CA ILE A 232 5.12 6.36 -4.74
C ILE A 232 4.54 6.82 -3.39
N ASN A 233 3.78 5.97 -2.69
CA ASN A 233 3.24 6.29 -1.36
C ASN A 233 4.34 6.47 -0.29
N ILE A 234 5.43 5.70 -0.37
CA ILE A 234 6.62 5.89 0.46
C ILE A 234 7.34 7.18 0.04
N ALA A 235 7.58 7.37 -1.27
CA ALA A 235 8.31 8.51 -1.80
C ALA A 235 7.73 9.86 -1.38
N VAL A 236 6.40 10.03 -1.50
CA VAL A 236 5.69 11.25 -1.09
C VAL A 236 5.82 11.52 0.42
N ARG A 237 5.81 10.48 1.25
CA ARG A 237 5.94 10.62 2.72
C ARG A 237 7.38 10.97 3.13
N CYS A 238 8.36 10.35 2.49
CA CYS A 238 9.79 10.62 2.69
C CYS A 238 10.25 11.93 2.01
N LYS A 239 9.42 12.53 1.14
CA LYS A 239 9.71 13.74 0.35
C LYS A 239 10.92 13.57 -0.57
N VAL A 240 11.06 12.39 -1.16
CA VAL A 240 12.14 12.02 -2.09
C VAL A 240 11.68 12.11 -3.56
N PRO A 241 12.59 12.22 -4.54
CA PRO A 241 12.24 12.25 -5.95
C PRO A 241 11.53 10.97 -6.41
N ILE A 242 10.54 11.13 -7.30
CA ILE A 242 9.94 10.05 -8.08
C ILE A 242 10.45 10.20 -9.51
N GLN A 243 11.19 9.22 -9.98
CA GLN A 243 11.72 9.10 -11.34
C GLN A 243 10.87 8.10 -12.15
N VAL A 244 10.74 8.34 -13.44
CA VAL A 244 10.07 7.44 -14.40
C VAL A 244 11.01 7.25 -15.58
N ASN A 245 11.12 6.02 -16.09
CA ASN A 245 11.91 5.75 -17.30
C ASN A 245 11.37 6.56 -18.50
N LYS A 246 12.26 7.23 -19.25
CA LYS A 246 11.89 8.14 -20.35
C LYS A 246 11.18 7.41 -21.50
N TYR A 247 11.59 6.18 -21.84
CA TYR A 247 10.91 5.38 -22.86
C TYR A 247 9.47 5.08 -22.42
N LEU A 248 9.29 4.63 -21.18
CA LEU A 248 7.97 4.35 -20.59
C LEU A 248 7.08 5.61 -20.55
N ALA A 249 7.63 6.74 -20.12
CA ALA A 249 6.90 8.01 -20.06
C ALA A 249 6.45 8.47 -21.46
N TYR A 250 7.24 8.22 -22.50
CA TYR A 250 6.90 8.51 -23.88
C TYR A 250 5.92 7.50 -24.50
N SER A 251 6.14 6.19 -24.28
CA SER A 251 5.32 5.13 -24.88
C SER A 251 3.91 5.12 -24.31
N ASP A 252 3.80 5.23 -22.98
CA ASP A 252 2.56 4.97 -22.22
C ASP A 252 1.89 6.27 -21.73
N GLY A 253 2.60 7.39 -21.82
CA GLY A 253 2.11 8.70 -21.40
C GLY A 253 0.95 9.24 -22.23
N MET A 254 0.26 10.22 -21.64
CA MET A 254 -0.78 11.02 -22.26
C MET A 254 -0.36 12.49 -22.41
N ARG A 255 -0.88 13.17 -23.43
CA ARG A 255 -0.84 14.64 -23.57
C ARG A 255 -2.21 15.23 -23.25
N VAL A 256 -2.26 16.32 -22.49
CA VAL A 256 -3.49 17.09 -22.25
C VAL A 256 -3.86 17.88 -23.51
N ILE A 257 -5.09 17.76 -23.98
CA ILE A 257 -5.63 18.56 -25.10
C ILE A 257 -6.40 19.76 -24.57
N ASP A 258 -7.25 19.55 -23.56
CA ASP A 258 -8.16 20.58 -23.07
C ASP A 258 -8.23 20.56 -21.55
N SER A 259 -7.70 21.63 -20.95
CA SER A 259 -7.85 21.96 -19.54
C SER A 259 -9.05 22.91 -19.37
N GLY A 260 -10.25 22.37 -19.58
CA GLY A 260 -11.49 23.15 -19.62
C GLY A 260 -11.67 24.00 -18.35
N LYS A 261 -11.53 25.32 -18.48
CA LYS A 261 -11.99 26.28 -17.45
C LYS A 261 -13.51 26.32 -17.50
N LEU A 262 -14.16 25.37 -16.82
CA LEU A 262 -15.61 25.41 -16.67
C LEU A 262 -15.99 26.70 -15.93
N SER A 263 -16.73 27.56 -16.61
CA SER A 263 -17.19 28.85 -16.09
C SER A 263 -17.99 28.67 -14.82
N LYS A 264 -17.84 29.62 -13.87
CA LYS A 264 -18.59 29.64 -12.61
C LYS A 264 -20.11 29.60 -12.86
N GLN A 265 -20.75 28.49 -12.49
CA GLN A 265 -22.12 28.49 -12.02
C GLN A 265 -22.21 27.65 -10.76
N THR A 266 -22.07 28.30 -9.61
CA THR A 266 -22.58 27.77 -8.35
C THR A 266 -24.10 27.89 -8.41
N PRO A 267 -24.83 26.83 -8.04
CA PRO A 267 -25.82 26.96 -6.99
C PRO A 267 -25.29 26.24 -5.75
N ALA A 268 -25.38 26.90 -4.60
CA ALA A 268 -25.06 26.25 -3.34
C ALA A 268 -26.15 25.22 -3.01
N SER A 269 -25.74 23.97 -2.80
CA SER A 269 -26.51 22.96 -2.08
C SER A 269 -25.53 22.01 -1.39
N ASP A 270 -25.82 21.67 -0.14
CA ASP A 270 -25.01 20.78 0.68
C ASP A 270 -24.88 19.37 0.08
N GLY A 271 -23.75 18.72 0.38
CA GLY A 271 -23.69 17.30 0.71
C GLY A 271 -24.04 16.25 -0.37
N LEU A 272 -23.05 15.39 -0.65
CA LEU A 272 -23.28 14.02 -1.15
C LEU A 272 -23.82 13.85 -2.58
N LEU A 273 -23.05 14.31 -3.58
CA LEU A 273 -23.22 13.89 -4.98
C LEU A 273 -22.68 12.46 -5.23
N PHE A 274 -23.28 11.47 -4.57
CA PHE A 274 -23.04 10.03 -4.78
C PHE A 274 -24.36 9.24 -5.02
N HIS A 275 -25.46 9.92 -5.38
CA HIS A 275 -26.78 9.28 -5.43
C HIS A 275 -27.65 9.62 -6.65
N GLU A 276 -27.11 10.31 -7.67
CA GLU A 276 -27.92 10.78 -8.80
C GLU A 276 -27.85 9.91 -10.07
N LEU A 277 -26.93 8.93 -10.13
CA LEU A 277 -26.93 7.90 -11.18
C LEU A 277 -27.75 6.64 -10.82
N ASP A 278 -28.09 6.46 -9.53
CA ASP A 278 -28.92 5.36 -9.03
C ASP A 278 -30.39 5.76 -8.82
N ARG A 279 -30.83 6.92 -9.33
CA ARG A 279 -32.26 7.23 -9.40
C ARG A 279 -32.90 6.41 -10.52
N PRO A 280 -33.79 5.44 -10.23
CA PRO A 280 -34.45 4.70 -11.29
C PRO A 280 -35.40 5.66 -12.03
N ASN A 281 -35.26 5.76 -13.35
CA ASN A 281 -36.16 6.54 -14.22
C ASN A 281 -37.60 5.96 -14.31
N GLY A 282 -38.01 5.12 -13.36
CA GLY A 282 -39.26 4.34 -13.37
C GLY A 282 -39.36 3.29 -14.48
N GLN A 283 -38.49 3.35 -15.50
CA GLN A 283 -38.48 2.45 -16.63
C GLN A 283 -37.84 1.10 -16.27
N PRO A 284 -38.51 -0.04 -16.54
CA PRO A 284 -37.93 -1.36 -16.27
C PRO A 284 -36.74 -1.65 -17.19
N CYS A 285 -35.51 -1.47 -16.68
CA CYS A 285 -34.32 -1.86 -17.44
C CYS A 285 -34.16 -3.39 -17.46
N PHE A 286 -33.44 -3.90 -18.46
CA PHE A 286 -33.25 -5.35 -18.62
C PHE A 286 -32.38 -5.94 -17.50
N ASP A 287 -31.42 -5.18 -16.99
CA ASP A 287 -30.49 -5.63 -15.95
C ASP A 287 -31.18 -5.79 -14.58
N THR A 288 -32.14 -4.93 -14.23
CA THR A 288 -32.98 -5.15 -13.02
C THR A 288 -33.75 -6.45 -13.11
N LYS A 289 -34.38 -6.75 -14.26
CA LYS A 289 -35.13 -8.01 -14.43
C LYS A 289 -34.24 -9.24 -14.36
N GLU A 290 -33.00 -9.15 -14.86
CA GLU A 290 -32.03 -10.24 -14.76
C GLU A 290 -31.55 -10.43 -13.31
N PHE A 291 -31.32 -9.32 -12.60
CA PHE A 291 -30.95 -9.30 -11.18
C PHE A 291 -32.07 -9.87 -10.28
N ASP A 292 -33.33 -9.53 -10.53
CA ASP A 292 -34.48 -10.06 -9.79
C ASP A 292 -34.61 -11.58 -9.95
N LEU A 293 -34.44 -12.09 -11.18
CA LEU A 293 -34.43 -13.54 -11.46
C LEU A 293 -33.27 -14.25 -10.74
N LEU A 294 -32.06 -13.67 -10.77
CA LEU A 294 -30.89 -14.18 -10.04
C LEU A 294 -31.09 -14.17 -8.51
N ARG A 295 -31.65 -13.09 -7.96
CA ARG A 295 -31.97 -12.94 -6.54
C ARG A 295 -32.96 -14.02 -6.10
N ASN A 296 -34.05 -14.22 -6.83
CA ASN A 296 -35.06 -15.21 -6.50
C ASN A 296 -34.51 -16.64 -6.58
N MET A 297 -33.68 -16.95 -7.59
CA MET A 297 -32.97 -18.22 -7.69
C MET A 297 -32.06 -18.45 -6.48
N MET A 298 -31.24 -17.45 -6.11
CA MET A 298 -30.31 -17.55 -4.97
C MET A 298 -31.07 -17.69 -3.63
N GLN A 299 -32.21 -17.01 -3.48
CA GLN A 299 -33.05 -17.15 -2.30
C GLN A 299 -33.64 -18.56 -2.20
N ALA A 300 -34.17 -19.13 -3.30
CA ALA A 300 -34.68 -20.50 -3.31
C ALA A 300 -33.57 -21.54 -2.98
N VAL A 301 -32.33 -21.33 -3.45
CA VAL A 301 -31.17 -22.16 -3.07
C VAL A 301 -30.87 -22.06 -1.57
N ASN A 302 -30.82 -20.85 -1.00
CA ASN A 302 -30.56 -20.63 0.43
C ASN A 302 -31.65 -21.21 1.34
N GLU A 303 -32.88 -21.35 0.84
CA GLU A 303 -34.03 -21.93 1.53
C GLU A 303 -34.21 -23.44 1.22
N GLU A 304 -33.25 -24.07 0.52
CA GLU A 304 -33.27 -25.48 0.10
C GLU A 304 -34.46 -25.87 -0.81
N ARG A 305 -35.13 -24.89 -1.43
CA ARG A 305 -36.26 -25.07 -2.36
C ARG A 305 -35.76 -25.30 -3.79
N TYR A 306 -35.08 -26.43 -4.00
CA TYR A 306 -34.35 -26.73 -5.24
C TYR A 306 -35.21 -26.80 -6.50
N ASP A 307 -36.47 -27.25 -6.42
CA ASP A 307 -37.40 -27.28 -7.56
C ASP A 307 -37.74 -25.87 -8.05
N GLU A 308 -38.02 -24.94 -7.13
CA GLU A 308 -38.23 -23.53 -7.46
C GLU A 308 -36.95 -22.87 -7.99
N ALA A 309 -35.79 -23.21 -7.43
CA ALA A 309 -34.50 -22.73 -7.95
C ALA A 309 -34.26 -23.18 -9.40
N ALA A 310 -34.66 -24.40 -9.77
CA ALA A 310 -34.61 -24.89 -11.14
C ALA A 310 -35.56 -24.10 -12.07
N GLU A 311 -36.78 -23.79 -11.63
CA GLU A 311 -37.68 -22.91 -12.39
C GLU A 311 -37.08 -21.51 -12.61
N TRP A 312 -36.49 -20.90 -11.58
CA TRP A 312 -35.88 -19.57 -11.68
C TRP A 312 -34.67 -19.57 -12.62
N ARG A 313 -33.83 -20.62 -12.57
CA ARG A 313 -32.73 -20.85 -13.52
C ARG A 313 -33.24 -20.92 -14.96
N ASP A 314 -34.33 -21.64 -15.21
CA ASP A 314 -34.87 -21.83 -16.56
C ASP A 314 -35.53 -20.55 -17.08
N LYS A 315 -36.22 -19.79 -16.22
CA LYS A 315 -36.73 -18.44 -16.49
C LYS A 315 -35.59 -17.45 -16.83
N LEU A 316 -34.48 -17.50 -16.09
CA LEU A 316 -33.26 -16.71 -16.34
C LEU A 316 -32.62 -17.07 -17.69
N GLY A 317 -32.48 -18.36 -18.01
CA GLY A 317 -31.95 -18.84 -19.28
C GLY A 317 -32.78 -18.36 -20.48
N GLN A 318 -34.11 -18.43 -20.39
CA GLN A 318 -35.02 -17.89 -21.41
C GLN A 318 -34.89 -16.37 -21.57
N PHE A 319 -34.70 -15.64 -20.46
CA PHE A 319 -34.50 -14.18 -20.48
C PHE A 319 -33.20 -13.81 -21.18
N GLN A 320 -32.09 -14.48 -20.83
CA GLN A 320 -30.78 -14.29 -21.46
C GLN A 320 -30.79 -14.66 -22.95
N ALA A 321 -31.50 -15.72 -23.36
CA ALA A 321 -31.67 -16.08 -24.77
C ALA A 321 -32.40 -14.98 -25.56
N LYS A 322 -33.49 -14.42 -25.01
CA LYS A 322 -34.22 -13.28 -25.59
C LYS A 322 -33.36 -12.02 -25.67
N ARG A 323 -32.53 -11.76 -24.65
CA ARG A 323 -31.55 -10.65 -24.61
C ARG A 323 -30.46 -10.80 -25.68
N LYS A 324 -29.98 -12.03 -25.92
CA LYS A 324 -29.02 -12.32 -27.00
C LYS A 324 -29.64 -12.10 -28.39
N LEU A 325 -30.86 -12.57 -28.65
CA LEU A 325 -31.55 -12.33 -29.93
C LEU A 325 -31.64 -10.82 -30.25
N LYS A 326 -32.07 -10.01 -29.28
CA LYS A 326 -32.18 -8.54 -29.42
C LYS A 326 -30.86 -7.79 -29.59
N LYS A 327 -29.70 -8.44 -29.50
CA LYS A 327 -28.39 -7.84 -29.80
C LYS A 327 -27.92 -8.04 -31.24
N TYR A 328 -28.64 -8.85 -32.03
CA TYR A 328 -28.29 -9.18 -33.42
C TYR A 328 -29.37 -8.76 -34.44
N THR A 329 -30.31 -7.90 -34.01
CA THR A 329 -31.38 -7.27 -34.80
C THR A 329 -31.45 -5.79 -34.46
#